data_AF-A0A257N955-F1
#
_entry.id   AF-A0A257N955-F1
#
_cell.length_a   1.000
_cell.length_b   1.000
_cell.length_c   1.000
_cell.angle_alpha   90.00
_cell.angle_beta   90.00
_cell.angle_gamma   90.00
#
_symmetry.space_group_name_H-M   'P 1'
#
loop_
_entity.id
_entity.type
_entity.pdbx_description
1 polymer ?
#
loop_
_entity_poly.entity_id
_entity_poly.type
_entity_poly.pdbx_seq_one_letter_code
_entity_poly.pdbx_strand_id
1 'polypeptide(L)'
;MQLKTFGAEIYIIDILGLSIIRELGPLLAAILVAGRSGSAMTAQIGIMRVTEELDALSAMGISHSLRLILPKVSALTIVLPLLSAWTSAAALIGGMFSAQTTLDISYQQFFLRLPDAVPLVNVFIGLGKSAVFGLMIALIACHFGFRIKPNTESLGNETTNSVVASITVVIMNDAVFAILFMGVGMP
;
A
#
# COMPACT_ATOMS: atom_id res chain seq x y z
N MET A 1 8.36 14.96 22.79
CA MET A 1 8.19 15.60 24.12
C MET A 1 7.49 14.71 25.15
N GLN A 2 6.51 13.87 24.78
CA GLN A 2 5.80 13.01 25.76
C GLN A 2 6.65 11.87 26.37
N LEU A 3 7.64 11.31 25.64
CA LEU A 3 8.47 10.20 26.17
C LEU A 3 9.69 10.64 27.00
N LYS A 4 10.18 11.88 26.82
CA LYS A 4 11.27 12.46 27.64
C LYS A 4 10.90 12.54 29.12
N THR A 5 9.62 12.75 29.41
CA THR A 5 9.08 12.87 30.77
C THR A 5 9.05 11.53 31.53
N PHE A 6 9.13 10.39 30.84
CA PHE A 6 9.05 9.06 31.43
C PHE A 6 10.38 8.27 31.41
N GLY A 7 11.49 8.86 30.94
CA GLY A 7 12.76 8.15 30.79
C GLY A 7 12.70 7.01 29.75
N ALA A 8 11.67 7.02 28.89
CA ALA A 8 11.36 5.96 27.94
C ALA A 8 11.98 6.18 26.55
N GLU A 9 13.05 6.97 26.44
CA GLU A 9 13.71 7.29 25.17
C GLU A 9 14.16 6.03 24.42
N ILE A 10 14.47 4.96 25.15
CA ILE A 10 14.89 3.66 24.63
C ILE A 10 13.76 2.96 23.86
N TYR A 11 12.49 3.16 24.25
CA TYR A 11 11.32 2.52 23.61
C TYR A 11 10.84 3.24 22.34
N ILE A 12 11.43 4.40 22.01
CA ILE A 12 11.09 5.11 20.76
C ILE A 12 11.49 4.26 19.55
N ILE A 13 12.62 3.56 19.63
CA ILE A 13 13.09 2.70 18.54
C ILE A 13 12.11 1.55 18.31
N ASP A 14 11.60 0.97 19.40
CA ASP A 14 10.61 -0.12 19.36
C ASP A 14 9.30 0.33 18.74
N ILE A 15 8.75 1.45 19.24
CA ILE A 15 7.49 2.00 18.74
C ILE A 15 7.63 2.42 17.28
N LEU A 16 8.71 3.12 16.93
CA LEU A 16 8.94 3.63 15.59
C LEU A 16 9.18 2.47 14.59
N GLY A 17 10.01 1.50 14.97
CA GLY A 17 10.30 0.32 14.16
C GLY A 17 9.05 -0.53 13.89
N LEU A 18 8.33 -0.91 14.94
CA LEU A 18 7.10 -1.71 14.82
C LEU A 18 6.01 -0.97 14.05
N SER A 19 5.76 0.31 14.38
CA SER A 19 4.69 1.08 13.73
C SER A 19 4.97 1.31 12.24
N ILE A 20 6.21 1.57 11.87
CA ILE A 20 6.58 1.79 10.46
C ILE A 20 6.48 0.50 9.67
N ILE A 21 7.10 -0.59 10.14
CA ILE A 21 7.17 -1.83 9.37
C ILE A 21 5.81 -2.51 9.25
N ARG A 22 4.99 -2.45 10.31
CA ARG A 22 3.74 -3.21 10.38
C ARG A 22 2.52 -2.45 9.86
N GLU A 23 2.48 -1.13 10.06
CA GLU A 23 1.29 -0.32 9.78
C GLU A 23 1.58 0.76 8.73
N LEU A 24 2.42 1.75 9.06
CA LEU A 24 2.57 2.96 8.25
C LEU A 24 3.22 2.70 6.87
N GLY A 25 4.23 1.85 6.79
CA GLY A 25 4.92 1.52 5.54
C GLY A 25 3.97 0.92 4.49
N PRO A 26 3.32 -0.22 4.80
CA PRO A 26 2.29 -0.82 3.95
C PRO A 26 1.17 0.16 3.55
N LEU A 27 0.64 0.91 4.52
CA LEU A 27 -0.48 1.82 4.31
C LEU A 27 -0.11 2.99 3.38
N LEU A 28 1.03 3.65 3.62
CA LEU A 28 1.49 4.77 2.80
C LEU A 28 1.81 4.32 1.37
N ALA A 29 2.47 3.17 1.21
CA ALA A 29 2.73 2.59 -0.11
C ALA A 29 1.42 2.33 -0.87
N ALA A 30 0.43 1.73 -0.20
CA ALA A 30 -0.87 1.42 -0.79
C ALA A 30 -1.63 2.69 -1.24
N ILE A 31 -1.67 3.73 -0.41
CA ILE A 31 -2.36 5.00 -0.73
C ILE A 31 -1.72 5.66 -1.95
N LEU A 32 -0.38 5.74 -2.01
CA LEU A 32 0.34 6.32 -3.15
C LEU A 32 0.10 5.54 -4.45
N VAL A 33 0.10 4.21 -4.37
CA VAL A 33 -0.12 3.34 -5.53
C VAL A 33 -1.58 3.39 -6.00
N ALA A 34 -2.54 3.46 -5.08
CA ALA A 34 -3.95 3.65 -5.43
C ALA A 34 -4.15 4.97 -6.21
N GLY A 35 -3.55 6.06 -5.75
CA GLY A 35 -3.61 7.36 -6.41
C GLY A 35 -2.96 7.37 -7.79
N ARG A 36 -1.71 6.91 -7.91
CA ARG A 36 -0.95 6.99 -9.17
C ARG A 36 -1.25 5.85 -10.13
N SER A 37 -1.00 4.62 -9.70
CA SER A 37 -1.12 3.43 -10.56
C SER A 37 -2.58 2.99 -10.70
N GLY A 38 -3.36 3.02 -9.61
CA GLY A 38 -4.78 2.68 -9.64
C GLY A 38 -5.60 3.60 -10.55
N SER A 39 -5.38 4.92 -10.45
CA SER A 39 -5.98 5.89 -11.36
C SER A 39 -5.58 5.66 -12.82
N ALA A 40 -4.29 5.47 -13.09
CA ALA A 40 -3.79 5.20 -14.44
C ALA A 40 -4.38 3.91 -15.04
N MET A 41 -4.51 2.84 -14.24
CA MET A 41 -5.11 1.58 -14.70
C MET A 41 -6.59 1.74 -15.01
N THR A 42 -7.32 2.46 -14.16
CA THR A 42 -8.75 2.79 -14.36
C THR A 42 -8.93 3.60 -15.64
N ALA A 43 -8.11 4.64 -15.83
CA ALA A 43 -8.15 5.51 -17.00
C ALA A 43 -7.80 4.78 -18.29
N GLN A 44 -6.80 3.89 -18.27
CA GLN A 44 -6.43 3.08 -19.44
C GLN A 44 -7.59 2.20 -19.90
N ILE A 45 -8.26 1.50 -18.97
CA ILE A 45 -9.42 0.66 -19.31
C ILE A 45 -10.58 1.53 -19.81
N GLY A 46 -10.80 2.69 -19.18
CA GLY A 46 -11.81 3.65 -19.62
C GLY A 46 -11.57 4.19 -21.03
N ILE A 47 -10.31 4.50 -21.39
CA ILE A 47 -9.95 4.92 -22.74
C ILE A 47 -10.25 3.80 -23.73
N MET A 48 -9.87 2.55 -23.43
CA MET A 48 -10.20 1.40 -24.27
C MET A 48 -11.73 1.20 -24.45
N ARG A 49 -12.54 1.66 -23.49
CA ARG A 49 -14.00 1.66 -23.62
C ARG A 49 -14.48 2.76 -24.55
N VAL A 50 -13.92 3.96 -24.44
CA VAL A 50 -14.26 5.12 -25.28
C VAL A 50 -13.80 4.91 -26.73
N THR A 51 -12.68 4.22 -26.95
CA THR A 51 -12.15 3.89 -28.29
C THR A 51 -12.71 2.60 -28.87
N GLU A 52 -13.72 2.00 -28.23
CA GLU A 52 -14.36 0.73 -28.64
C GLU A 52 -13.41 -0.48 -28.72
N GLU A 53 -12.17 -0.38 -28.21
CA GLU A 53 -11.21 -1.48 -28.16
C GLU A 53 -11.72 -2.67 -27.33
N LEU A 54 -12.48 -2.39 -26.26
CA LEU A 54 -13.11 -3.45 -25.47
C LEU A 54 -14.17 -4.20 -26.28
N ASP A 55 -14.94 -3.52 -27.14
CA ASP A 55 -15.96 -4.17 -27.97
C ASP A 55 -15.31 -4.95 -29.13
N ALA A 56 -14.21 -4.43 -29.68
CA ALA A 56 -13.39 -5.17 -30.65
C ALA A 56 -12.81 -6.46 -30.05
N LEU A 57 -12.34 -6.43 -28.80
CA LEU A 57 -11.88 -7.63 -28.08
C LEU A 57 -13.02 -8.66 -27.89
N SER A 58 -14.23 -8.20 -27.56
CA SER A 58 -15.42 -9.06 -27.46
C SER A 58 -15.75 -9.72 -28.80
N ALA A 59 -15.71 -8.96 -29.89
CA ALA A 59 -16.00 -9.45 -31.23
C ALA A 59 -15.00 -10.52 -31.71
N MET A 60 -13.76 -10.45 -31.25
CA MET A 60 -12.74 -11.49 -31.49
C MET A 60 -12.89 -12.73 -30.58
N GLY A 61 -13.89 -12.78 -29.69
CA GLY A 61 -14.09 -13.89 -28.76
C GLY A 61 -13.07 -13.94 -27.61
N ILE A 62 -12.37 -12.84 -27.34
CA ILE A 62 -11.30 -12.79 -26.33
C ILE A 62 -11.87 -12.28 -25.01
N SER A 63 -11.68 -13.05 -23.93
CA SER A 63 -12.13 -12.65 -22.60
C SER A 63 -11.34 -11.47 -22.02
N HIS A 64 -12.04 -10.40 -21.61
CA HIS A 64 -11.44 -9.20 -21.00
C HIS A 64 -10.78 -9.52 -19.66
N SER A 65 -11.42 -10.37 -18.86
CA SER A 65 -10.95 -10.70 -17.51
C SER A 65 -9.57 -11.36 -17.53
N LEU A 66 -9.36 -12.32 -18.44
CA LEU A 66 -8.08 -13.04 -18.50
C LEU A 66 -6.98 -12.18 -19.13
N ARG A 67 -7.31 -11.37 -20.14
CA ARG A 67 -6.31 -10.60 -20.90
C ARG A 67 -5.92 -9.27 -20.26
N LEU A 68 -6.87 -8.61 -19.58
CA LEU A 68 -6.64 -7.28 -19.00
C LEU A 68 -6.48 -7.32 -17.48
N ILE A 69 -7.35 -8.03 -16.77
CA ILE A 69 -7.39 -8.00 -15.29
C ILE A 69 -6.26 -8.84 -14.71
N LEU A 70 -6.12 -10.09 -15.15
CA LEU A 70 -5.13 -11.03 -14.59
C LEU A 70 -3.69 -10.47 -14.56
N PRO A 71 -3.10 -9.96 -15.67
CA PRO A 71 -1.72 -9.44 -15.65
C PRO A 71 -1.58 -8.18 -14.80
N LYS A 72 -2.62 -7.34 -14.76
CA LYS A 72 -2.66 -6.10 -13.97
C LYS A 72 -2.69 -6.41 -12.47
N VAL A 73 -3.55 -7.35 -12.05
CA VAL A 73 -3.67 -7.78 -10.66
C VAL A 73 -2.41 -8.51 -10.19
N SER A 74 -1.87 -9.44 -10.99
CA SER A 74 -0.65 -10.15 -10.62
C SER A 74 0.55 -9.21 -10.49
N ALA A 75 0.70 -8.26 -11.42
CA ALA A 75 1.76 -7.26 -11.36
C ALA A 75 1.67 -6.41 -10.08
N LEU A 76 0.48 -5.89 -9.76
CA LEU A 76 0.32 -5.01 -8.60
C LEU A 76 0.44 -5.77 -7.27
N THR A 77 0.00 -7.02 -7.22
CA THR A 77 0.16 -7.91 -6.06
C THR A 77 1.64 -8.19 -5.75
N ILE A 78 2.49 -8.32 -6.76
CA ILE A 78 3.93 -8.56 -6.59
C ILE A 78 4.69 -7.26 -6.31
N VAL A 79 4.31 -6.16 -6.95
CA VAL A 79 5.02 -4.88 -6.85
C VAL A 79 4.71 -4.17 -5.53
N LEU A 80 3.49 -4.26 -4.99
CA LEU A 80 3.16 -3.54 -3.75
C LEU A 80 4.00 -3.95 -2.54
N PRO A 81 4.28 -5.25 -2.28
CA PRO A 81 5.20 -5.67 -1.23
C PRO A 81 6.60 -5.06 -1.39
N LEU A 82 7.13 -5.02 -2.61
CA LEU A 82 8.45 -4.42 -2.88
C LEU A 82 8.44 -2.90 -2.60
N LEU A 83 7.37 -2.21 -2.98
CA LEU A 83 7.19 -0.79 -2.67
C LEU A 83 7.01 -0.54 -1.17
N SER A 84 6.33 -1.45 -0.46
CA SER A 84 6.18 -1.41 0.99
C SER A 84 7.52 -1.57 1.70
N ALA A 85 8.39 -2.46 1.22
CA ALA A 85 9.75 -2.60 1.76
C ALA A 85 10.56 -1.31 1.55
N TRP A 86 10.48 -0.73 0.35
CA TRP A 86 11.18 0.50 0.01
C TRP A 86 10.71 1.70 0.85
N THR A 87 9.40 1.89 0.98
CA THR A 87 8.81 2.96 1.79
C THR A 87 9.13 2.79 3.27
N SER A 88 9.11 1.57 3.79
CA SER A 88 9.50 1.28 5.18
C SER A 88 10.98 1.62 5.40
N ALA A 89 11.87 1.24 4.47
CA ALA A 89 13.30 1.59 4.56
C ALA A 89 13.51 3.11 4.55
N ALA A 90 12.84 3.84 3.65
CA ALA A 90 12.92 5.30 3.60
C ALA A 90 12.37 5.96 4.88
N ALA A 91 11.26 5.45 5.41
CA ALA A 91 10.66 5.92 6.65
C ALA A 91 11.56 5.65 7.87
N LEU A 92 12.24 4.50 7.93
CA LEU A 92 13.21 4.20 8.99
C LEU A 92 14.43 5.12 8.94
N ILE A 93 14.95 5.43 7.75
CA ILE A 93 16.06 6.38 7.59
C ILE A 93 15.64 7.78 8.06
N GLY A 94 14.44 8.22 7.68
CA GLY A 94 13.85 9.48 8.16
C GLY A 94 13.66 9.50 9.69
N GLY A 95 13.14 8.40 10.24
CA GLY A 95 12.98 8.22 11.68
C GLY A 95 14.31 8.24 12.43
N MET A 96 15.36 7.65 11.86
CA MET A 96 16.71 7.66 12.40
C MET A 96 17.30 9.08 12.45
N PHE A 97 17.17 9.86 11.38
CA PHE A 97 17.60 11.27 11.35
C PHE A 97 16.83 12.13 12.36
N SER A 98 15.52 11.90 12.49
CA SER A 98 14.68 12.59 13.48
C SER A 98 15.04 12.22 14.91
N ALA A 99 15.37 10.95 15.17
CA ALA A 99 15.77 10.46 16.49
C ALA A 99 17.10 11.08 16.94
N GLN A 100 18.07 11.19 16.03
CA GLN A 100 19.34 11.85 16.33
C GLN A 100 19.14 13.32 16.71
N THR A 101 18.38 14.08 15.91
CA THR A 101 18.21 15.52 16.09
C THR A 101 17.36 15.91 17.30
N THR A 102 16.45 15.04 17.76
CA THR A 102 15.50 15.36 18.84
C THR A 102 15.86 14.72 20.17
N LEU A 103 16.50 13.54 20.14
CA LEU A 103 16.77 12.71 21.31
C LEU A 103 18.26 12.37 21.52
N ASP A 104 19.15 12.89 20.68
CA ASP A 104 20.61 12.63 20.76
C ASP A 104 20.98 11.13 20.73
N ILE A 105 20.10 10.30 20.15
CA ILE A 105 20.36 8.87 19.95
C ILE A 105 21.35 8.71 18.79
N SER A 106 22.47 8.02 19.05
CA SER A 106 23.48 7.78 18.01
C SER A 106 22.95 6.81 16.96
N TYR A 107 23.32 7.03 15.69
CA TYR A 107 23.01 6.13 14.57
C TYR A 107 23.38 4.68 14.88
N GLN A 108 24.52 4.47 15.54
CA GLN A 108 25.00 3.12 15.88
C GLN A 108 24.08 2.43 16.90
N GLN A 109 23.51 3.17 17.85
CA GLN A 109 22.55 2.63 18.81
C GLN A 109 21.23 2.25 18.13
N PHE A 110 20.78 3.08 17.16
CA PHE A 110 19.58 2.79 16.38
C PHE A 110 19.71 1.48 15.59
N PHE A 111 20.83 1.30 14.86
CA PHE A 111 21.07 0.09 14.06
C PHE A 111 21.23 -1.18 14.91
N LEU A 112 21.83 -1.08 16.10
CA LEU A 112 21.99 -2.22 16.98
C LEU A 112 20.66 -2.64 17.65
N ARG A 113 19.76 -1.69 17.92
CA ARG A 113 18.49 -1.95 18.61
C ARG A 113 17.34 -2.32 17.66
N LEU A 114 17.38 -1.87 16.41
CA LEU A 114 16.31 -2.11 15.44
C LEU A 114 15.98 -3.62 15.22
N PRO A 115 16.96 -4.53 15.10
CA PRO A 115 16.69 -5.96 14.92
C PRO A 115 16.05 -6.63 16.14
N ASP A 116 16.39 -6.16 17.35
CA ASP A 116 15.80 -6.63 18.60
C ASP A 116 14.37 -6.09 18.75
N ALA A 117 14.14 -4.84 18.32
CA ALA A 117 12.86 -4.17 18.33
C ALA A 117 11.84 -4.77 17.35
N VAL A 118 12.29 -5.20 16.17
CA VAL A 118 11.40 -5.69 15.10
C VAL A 118 11.79 -7.10 14.67
N PRO A 119 11.13 -8.13 15.23
CA PRO A 119 11.28 -9.50 14.77
C PRO A 119 10.99 -9.62 13.26
N LEU A 120 11.75 -10.47 12.57
CA LEU A 120 11.56 -10.76 11.14
C LEU A 120 10.12 -11.15 10.78
N VAL A 121 9.40 -11.78 11.73
CA VAL A 121 7.98 -12.14 11.57
C VAL A 121 7.11 -10.91 11.22
N ASN A 122 7.36 -9.76 11.86
CA ASN A 122 6.58 -8.54 11.61
C ASN A 122 6.85 -7.96 10.21
N VAL A 123 8.07 -8.17 9.68
CA VAL A 123 8.40 -7.80 8.29
C VAL A 123 7.59 -8.65 7.31
N PHE A 124 7.53 -9.97 7.52
CA PHE A 124 6.74 -10.86 6.65
C PHE A 124 5.23 -10.57 6.73
N ILE A 125 4.71 -10.24 7.91
CA ILE A 125 3.31 -9.83 8.07
C ILE A 125 3.04 -8.55 7.29
N GLY A 126 3.92 -7.54 7.41
CA GLY A 126 3.80 -6.28 6.65
C GLY A 126 3.84 -6.50 5.13
N LEU A 127 4.76 -7.34 4.64
CA LEU A 127 4.85 -7.69 3.22
C LEU A 127 3.62 -8.45 2.72
N GLY A 128 3.11 -9.41 3.50
CA GLY A 128 1.91 -10.16 3.16
C GLY A 128 0.67 -9.26 3.11
N LYS A 129 0.52 -8.35 4.07
CA LYS A 129 -0.54 -7.34 4.12
C LYS A 129 -0.50 -6.43 2.89
N SER A 130 0.69 -5.97 2.50
CA SER A 130 0.88 -5.19 1.27
C SER A 130 0.50 -5.95 -0.01
N ALA A 131 0.75 -7.26 -0.08
CA ALA A 131 0.31 -8.05 -1.23
C ALA A 131 -1.22 -8.04 -1.38
N VAL A 132 -1.94 -8.19 -0.27
CA VAL A 132 -3.41 -8.15 -0.22
C VAL A 132 -3.93 -6.78 -0.63
N PHE A 133 -3.32 -5.69 -0.14
CA PHE A 133 -3.65 -4.34 -0.58
C PHE A 133 -3.47 -4.17 -2.09
N GLY A 134 -2.39 -4.71 -2.64
CA GLY A 134 -2.11 -4.59 -4.08
C GLY A 134 -3.15 -5.32 -4.92
N LEU A 135 -3.56 -6.50 -4.48
CA LEU A 135 -4.65 -7.25 -5.10
C LEU A 135 -5.96 -6.46 -5.07
N MET A 136 -6.33 -5.90 -3.92
CA MET A 136 -7.59 -5.14 -3.77
C MET A 136 -7.59 -3.88 -4.63
N ILE A 137 -6.51 -3.09 -4.62
CA ILE A 137 -6.40 -1.87 -5.44
C ILE A 137 -6.55 -2.21 -6.93
N ALA A 138 -5.88 -3.27 -7.40
CA ALA A 138 -5.96 -3.64 -8.81
C ALA A 138 -7.36 -4.11 -9.22
N LEU A 139 -8.05 -4.88 -8.37
CA LEU A 139 -9.43 -5.30 -8.61
C LEU A 139 -10.40 -4.13 -8.66
N ILE A 140 -10.29 -3.20 -7.71
CA ILE A 140 -11.13 -2.00 -7.65
C ILE A 140 -10.88 -1.12 -8.88
N ALA A 141 -9.61 -0.88 -9.23
CA ALA A 141 -9.24 -0.12 -10.43
C ALA A 141 -9.81 -0.72 -11.72
N CYS A 142 -9.75 -2.06 -11.85
CA CYS A 142 -10.35 -2.74 -13.00
C CYS A 142 -11.88 -2.62 -12.98
N HIS A 143 -12.53 -2.79 -11.82
CA HIS A 143 -13.98 -2.70 -11.69
C HIS A 143 -14.52 -1.34 -12.12
N PHE A 144 -13.93 -0.25 -11.61
CA PHE A 144 -14.30 1.10 -12.02
C PHE A 144 -13.95 1.37 -13.48
N GLY A 145 -12.84 0.82 -13.98
CA GLY A 145 -12.42 0.94 -15.38
C GLY A 145 -13.47 0.40 -16.36
N PHE A 146 -14.05 -0.76 -16.07
CA PHE A 146 -15.10 -1.36 -16.91
C PHE A 146 -16.47 -0.70 -16.78
N ARG A 147 -16.71 0.08 -15.71
CA ARG A 147 -17.98 0.77 -15.47
C ARG A 147 -18.10 2.09 -16.23
N ILE A 148 -16.98 2.61 -16.73
CA ILE A 148 -16.91 3.88 -17.48
C ILE A 148 -17.81 3.82 -18.71
N LYS A 149 -18.65 4.82 -18.88
CA LYS A 149 -19.44 5.03 -20.11
C LYS A 149 -18.54 5.63 -21.20
N PRO A 150 -18.89 5.50 -22.50
CA PRO A 150 -18.12 6.07 -23.60
C PRO A 150 -18.29 7.61 -23.68
N ASN A 151 -17.96 8.31 -22.60
CA ASN A 151 -17.94 9.76 -22.51
C ASN A 151 -16.77 10.21 -21.62
N THR A 152 -16.25 11.40 -21.86
CA THR A 152 -15.08 11.94 -21.14
C THR A 152 -15.42 12.34 -19.71
N GLU A 153 -16.67 12.70 -19.43
CA GLU A 153 -17.13 13.05 -18.09
C GLU A 153 -17.16 11.84 -17.15
N SER A 154 -17.67 10.68 -17.60
CA SER A 154 -17.65 9.45 -16.81
C SER A 154 -16.23 8.95 -16.58
N LEU A 155 -15.31 9.16 -17.51
CA LEU A 155 -13.89 8.81 -17.35
C LEU A 155 -13.29 9.53 -16.14
N GLY A 156 -13.48 10.86 -16.04
CA GLY A 156 -13.00 11.64 -14.90
C GLY A 156 -13.65 11.27 -13.57
N ASN A 157 -14.97 11.09 -13.57
CA ASN A 157 -15.71 10.75 -12.35
C ASN A 157 -15.36 9.35 -11.82
N GLU A 158 -15.36 8.33 -12.68
CA GLU A 158 -15.08 6.95 -12.25
C GLU A 158 -13.60 6.74 -11.89
N THR A 159 -12.66 7.48 -12.50
CA THR A 159 -11.24 7.43 -12.09
C THR A 159 -11.05 7.99 -10.68
N THR A 160 -11.73 9.08 -10.34
CA THR A 160 -11.69 9.65 -8.98
C THR A 160 -12.40 8.73 -7.98
N ASN A 161 -13.57 8.22 -8.33
CA ASN A 161 -14.31 7.25 -7.50
C ASN A 161 -13.48 5.98 -7.23
N SER A 162 -12.75 5.50 -8.24
CA SER A 162 -11.83 4.35 -8.12
C SER A 162 -10.76 4.58 -7.07
N VAL A 163 -10.13 5.76 -7.07
CA VAL A 163 -9.09 6.11 -6.08
C VAL A 163 -9.67 6.18 -4.68
N VAL A 164 -10.80 6.88 -4.50
CA VAL A 164 -11.45 7.03 -3.19
C VAL A 164 -11.90 5.67 -2.66
N ALA A 165 -12.51 4.83 -3.49
CA ALA A 165 -12.93 3.48 -3.12
C ALA A 165 -11.72 2.60 -2.75
N SER A 166 -10.64 2.66 -3.54
CA SER A 166 -9.41 1.90 -3.27
C SER A 166 -8.79 2.28 -1.93
N ILE A 167 -8.66 3.58 -1.64
CA ILE A 167 -8.11 4.06 -0.37
C ILE A 167 -9.01 3.63 0.80
N THR A 168 -10.33 3.76 0.65
CA THR A 168 -11.28 3.37 1.71
C THR A 168 -11.19 1.88 2.03
N VAL A 169 -11.14 1.02 1.01
CA VAL A 169 -11.00 -0.44 1.19
C VAL A 169 -9.65 -0.79 1.81
N VAL A 170 -8.56 -0.13 1.39
CA VAL A 170 -7.24 -0.34 1.99
C VAL A 170 -7.25 -0.01 3.47
N ILE A 171 -7.79 1.15 3.88
CA ILE A 171 -7.86 1.56 5.29
C ILE A 171 -8.77 0.62 6.09
N MET A 172 -9.90 0.21 5.54
CA MET A 172 -10.80 -0.74 6.21
C MET A 172 -10.13 -2.10 6.41
N ASN A 173 -9.45 -2.60 5.38
CA ASN A 173 -8.69 -3.84 5.44
C ASN A 173 -7.51 -3.71 6.41
N ASP A 174 -6.84 -2.56 6.44
CA ASP A 174 -5.77 -2.25 7.39
C ASP A 174 -6.23 -2.42 8.84
N ALA A 175 -7.38 -1.85 9.19
CA ALA A 175 -7.99 -1.98 10.51
C ALA A 175 -8.33 -3.44 10.87
N VAL A 176 -8.88 -4.21 9.91
CA VAL A 176 -9.18 -5.64 10.12
C VAL A 176 -7.90 -6.43 10.38
N PHE A 177 -6.85 -6.20 9.59
CA PHE A 177 -5.54 -6.82 9.80
C PHE A 177 -4.93 -6.41 11.14
N ALA A 178 -5.02 -5.14 11.52
CA ALA A 178 -4.51 -4.66 12.80
C ALA A 178 -5.15 -5.39 13.99
N ILE A 179 -6.47 -5.64 13.95
CA ILE A 179 -7.20 -6.39 14.98
C ILE A 179 -6.80 -7.87 14.96
N LEU A 180 -6.75 -8.51 13.78
CA LEU A 180 -6.42 -9.94 13.65
C LEU A 180 -4.99 -10.26 14.11
N PHE A 181 -4.04 -9.40 13.77
CA PHE A 181 -2.63 -9.59 14.12
C PHE A 181 -2.26 -8.95 15.46
N MET A 182 -3.21 -8.37 16.22
CA MET A 182 -2.94 -7.75 17.52
C MET A 182 -2.28 -8.73 18.50
N GLY A 183 -2.58 -10.03 18.40
CA GLY A 183 -1.99 -11.10 19.22
C GLY A 183 -0.84 -11.88 18.58
N VAL A 184 -0.43 -11.57 17.35
CA VAL A 184 0.62 -12.31 16.61
C VAL A 184 1.83 -11.40 16.38
N GLY A 185 3.00 -11.82 16.86
CA GLY A 185 4.27 -11.11 16.63
C GLY A 185 4.61 -10.01 17.65
N MET A 186 3.90 -9.94 18.78
CA MET A 186 4.38 -9.21 19.96
C MET A 186 5.36 -10.10 20.73
N PRO A 187 6.52 -9.59 21.20
CA PRO A 187 7.23 -10.21 22.30
C PRO A 187 6.41 -10.18 23.60
#